data_AF-A0ABD3H3F6-F1
#
_entry.id   AF-A0ABD3H3F6-F1
#
_cell.length_a   1.000
_cell.length_b   1.000
_cell.length_c   1.000
_cell.angle_alpha   90.00
_cell.angle_beta   90.00
_cell.angle_gamma   90.00
#
_symmetry.space_group_name_H-M   'P 1'
#
loop_
_entity.id
_entity.type
_entity.pdbx_description
1 polymer ?
#
loop_
_entity_poly.entity_id
_entity_poly.type
_entity_poly.pdbx_seq_one_letter_code
_entity_poly.pdbx_strand_id
1 'polypeptide(L)'
;MEALLTSCSCSSGVSVISRLKFTAGSNSFSRVRTRSSLLQAARTPRKTTRELDVSSSSPQSFKSRTSRKETRLGRSGFVTRCETGSGTVSAVRPTEWVQKQFELPGFSRGCHIITRGIISAVPEIKEFDVGIAHIFVLHTSCSLTINENASPDVPLDMEDALNRIVPEGRNYRHLDEGLDDMPAHVKASMMGSSLTIPIRGGRLNLGMWQGIWLNEHRNYGGPRTICVTIQGQKRADGRCV
;
A
#
# COMPACT_ATOMS: atom_id res chain seq x y z
N MET A 1 32.10 9.29 -40.52
CA MET A 1 31.00 10.24 -40.77
C MET A 1 31.40 11.56 -40.14
N GLU A 2 31.95 12.43 -40.99
CA GLU A 2 32.31 13.81 -40.67
C GLU A 2 31.05 14.64 -40.43
N ALA A 3 31.13 15.61 -39.52
CA ALA A 3 30.30 16.80 -39.57
C ALA A 3 31.16 18.00 -39.14
N LEU A 4 31.18 18.97 -40.06
CA LEU A 4 32.00 20.17 -40.07
C LEU A 4 31.63 21.16 -38.95
N LEU A 5 32.69 21.85 -38.52
CA LEU A 5 32.66 23.06 -37.71
C LEU A 5 32.06 24.24 -38.50
N THR A 6 31.27 25.08 -37.84
CA THR A 6 31.12 26.49 -38.24
C THR A 6 31.05 27.35 -36.98
N SER A 7 31.97 28.29 -36.91
CA SER A 7 32.21 29.26 -35.84
C SER A 7 31.25 30.45 -35.90
N CYS A 8 30.87 31.00 -34.74
CA CYS A 8 30.44 32.38 -34.63
C CYS A 8 31.14 33.03 -33.41
N SER A 9 31.81 34.13 -33.67
CA SER A 9 32.68 34.87 -32.75
C SER A 9 31.89 35.94 -31.99
N CYS A 10 32.14 36.09 -30.69
CA CYS A 10 32.01 37.40 -30.03
C CYS A 10 32.97 37.49 -28.83
N SER A 11 33.87 38.46 -28.92
CA SER A 11 34.85 38.92 -27.93
C SER A 11 34.14 39.41 -26.66
N SER A 12 34.66 39.20 -25.44
CA SER A 12 35.61 40.09 -24.75
C SER A 12 36.00 39.49 -23.39
N GLY A 13 37.16 39.90 -22.85
CA GLY A 13 37.92 39.33 -21.71
C GLY A 13 37.16 39.15 -20.38
N VAL A 14 37.69 38.45 -19.37
CA VAL A 14 39.03 38.58 -18.77
C VAL A 14 39.49 37.25 -18.15
N SER A 15 40.80 36.97 -18.26
CA SER A 15 41.55 35.87 -17.64
C SER A 15 41.64 35.94 -16.11
N VAL A 16 41.50 34.81 -15.42
CA VAL A 16 42.43 34.40 -14.35
C VAL A 16 42.70 32.90 -14.47
N ILE A 17 43.98 32.57 -14.71
CA ILE A 17 44.54 31.24 -14.75
C ILE A 17 45.14 30.95 -13.37
N SER A 18 44.80 29.81 -12.77
CA SER A 18 45.66 29.17 -11.78
C SER A 18 45.83 27.69 -12.13
N ARG A 19 46.95 27.39 -12.80
CA ARG A 19 47.51 26.05 -12.90
C ARG A 19 48.16 25.67 -11.57
N LEU A 20 47.89 24.48 -11.06
CA LEU A 20 48.90 23.71 -10.33
C LEU A 20 49.15 22.40 -11.08
N LYS A 21 50.44 22.10 -11.27
CA LYS A 21 50.98 20.91 -11.95
C LYS A 21 51.26 19.80 -10.93
N PHE A 22 51.05 18.56 -11.38
CA PHE A 22 51.83 17.31 -11.17
C PHE A 22 52.35 16.94 -9.78
N THR A 23 52.12 15.69 -9.36
CA THR A 23 53.08 14.57 -9.57
C THR A 23 52.44 13.20 -9.29
N ALA A 24 52.82 12.21 -10.09
CA ALA A 24 52.57 10.80 -9.87
C ALA A 24 53.49 10.24 -8.77
N GLY A 25 53.00 9.25 -8.02
CA GLY A 25 53.77 8.50 -7.05
C GLY A 25 53.22 7.08 -6.91
N SER A 26 53.93 6.13 -7.51
CA SER A 26 53.80 4.68 -7.31
C SER A 26 54.16 4.29 -5.87
N ASN A 27 53.44 3.33 -5.28
CA ASN A 27 54.07 2.13 -4.74
C ASN A 27 53.07 1.03 -4.38
N SER A 28 53.55 -0.17 -4.68
CA SER A 28 53.10 -1.51 -4.35
C SER A 28 52.83 -1.71 -2.86
N PHE A 29 51.94 -2.65 -2.50
CA PHE A 29 52.22 -3.64 -1.45
C PHE A 29 51.28 -4.86 -1.51
N SER A 30 51.92 -6.01 -1.71
CA SER A 30 51.62 -7.40 -1.31
C SER A 30 50.18 -7.97 -1.30
N ARG A 31 50.02 -9.00 -2.14
CA ARG A 31 49.23 -10.22 -1.86
C ARG A 31 49.48 -10.73 -0.44
N VAL A 32 48.40 -11.02 0.28
CA VAL A 32 48.36 -12.13 1.25
C VAL A 32 47.27 -13.10 0.81
N ARG A 33 47.68 -14.36 0.78
CA ARG A 33 46.96 -15.53 0.28
C ARG A 33 46.53 -16.35 1.50
N THR A 34 45.51 -17.19 1.30
CA THR A 34 45.07 -18.32 2.16
C THR A 34 44.17 -17.92 3.34
N ARG A 35 43.11 -18.67 3.68
CA ARG A 35 42.88 -20.11 3.53
C ARG A 35 41.38 -20.41 3.47
N SER A 36 41.03 -21.28 2.53
CA SER A 36 39.79 -22.05 2.49
C SER A 36 39.59 -22.81 3.80
N SER A 37 38.38 -22.77 4.36
CA SER A 37 37.95 -23.76 5.35
C SER A 37 36.60 -24.35 4.94
N LEU A 38 36.57 -25.67 5.07
CA LEU A 38 35.62 -26.63 4.56
C LEU A 38 34.18 -26.42 5.07
N LEU A 39 33.24 -26.40 4.13
CA LEU A 39 31.83 -26.71 4.37
C LEU A 39 31.67 -28.20 4.70
N GLN A 40 31.19 -28.52 5.90
CA GLN A 40 30.61 -29.82 6.21
C GLN A 40 29.10 -29.75 5.96
N ALA A 41 28.63 -30.52 4.98
CA ALA A 41 27.22 -30.70 4.67
C ALA A 41 26.57 -31.64 5.70
N ALA A 42 25.60 -31.11 6.46
CA ALA A 42 24.74 -31.90 7.32
C ALA A 42 23.68 -32.64 6.47
N ARG A 43 23.63 -33.97 6.61
CA ARG A 43 22.63 -34.85 5.99
C ARG A 43 21.27 -34.65 6.68
N THR A 44 20.22 -34.34 5.93
CA THR A 44 18.83 -34.40 6.39
C THR A 44 18.21 -35.77 6.09
N PRO A 45 17.46 -36.39 7.03
CA PRO A 45 16.72 -37.61 6.72
C PRO A 45 15.38 -37.29 6.03
N ARG A 46 15.11 -38.06 4.97
CA ARG A 46 13.82 -38.21 4.28
C ARG A 46 12.68 -38.42 5.28
N LYS A 47 11.61 -37.64 5.16
CA LYS A 47 10.29 -38.02 5.68
C LYS A 47 9.40 -38.48 4.54
N THR A 48 8.84 -39.66 4.78
CA THR A 48 7.92 -40.46 3.99
C THR A 48 6.58 -39.74 3.78
N THR A 49 6.12 -39.74 2.54
CA THR A 49 4.75 -39.42 2.13
C THR A 49 3.79 -40.49 2.68
N ARG A 50 2.71 -40.05 3.33
CA ARG A 50 1.50 -40.86 3.51
C ARG A 50 0.37 -40.16 2.77
N GLU A 51 -0.11 -40.85 1.73
CA GLU A 51 -1.36 -40.55 1.04
C GLU A 51 -2.53 -40.67 2.01
N LEU A 52 -3.47 -39.72 1.93
CA LEU A 52 -4.77 -39.82 2.57
C LEU A 52 -5.82 -39.84 1.46
N ASP A 53 -6.38 -41.02 1.25
CA ASP A 53 -7.59 -41.26 0.47
C ASP A 53 -8.78 -40.51 1.09
N VAL A 54 -9.41 -39.65 0.30
CA VAL A 54 -10.73 -39.06 0.64
C VAL A 54 -11.75 -39.67 -0.32
N SER A 55 -12.41 -40.72 0.18
CA SER A 55 -13.57 -41.33 -0.47
C SER A 55 -14.78 -40.40 -0.38
N SER A 56 -15.41 -40.15 -1.52
CA SER A 56 -16.64 -39.39 -1.70
C SER A 56 -17.88 -40.18 -1.23
N SER A 57 -18.74 -39.55 -0.43
CA SER A 57 -20.05 -40.10 -0.04
C SER A 57 -21.18 -39.13 -0.39
N SER A 58 -22.09 -39.62 -1.23
CA SER A 58 -23.30 -38.93 -1.72
C SER A 58 -24.31 -38.58 -0.61
N PRO A 59 -25.05 -37.47 -0.72
CA PRO A 59 -26.10 -37.14 0.25
C PRO A 59 -27.44 -37.83 -0.09
N GLN A 60 -27.99 -38.56 0.89
CA GLN A 60 -29.34 -39.12 0.85
C GLN A 60 -30.40 -38.07 1.23
N SER A 61 -31.50 -38.09 0.48
CA SER A 61 -32.70 -37.26 0.63
C SER A 61 -33.47 -37.59 1.92
N PHE A 62 -33.70 -36.58 2.77
CA PHE A 62 -34.54 -36.69 3.96
C PHE A 62 -35.91 -36.06 3.71
N LYS A 63 -36.97 -36.88 3.58
CA LYS A 63 -38.36 -36.43 3.56
C LYS A 63 -38.90 -36.43 4.99
N SER A 64 -39.17 -35.25 5.55
CA SER A 64 -39.90 -35.13 6.82
C SER A 64 -41.39 -34.83 6.57
N ARG A 65 -42.21 -35.62 7.26
CA ARG A 65 -43.65 -35.77 7.13
C ARG A 65 -44.32 -34.76 8.06
N THR A 66 -45.23 -33.95 7.52
CA THR A 66 -46.01 -32.96 8.28
C THR A 66 -47.05 -33.66 9.16
N SER A 67 -47.02 -33.38 10.46
CA SER A 67 -48.12 -33.70 11.40
C SER A 67 -48.68 -32.39 11.94
N ARG A 68 -49.92 -32.12 11.56
CA ARG A 68 -50.71 -30.95 11.93
C ARG A 68 -51.33 -31.23 13.31
N LYS A 69 -50.90 -30.51 14.34
CA LYS A 69 -51.66 -30.38 15.59
C LYS A 69 -52.20 -28.96 15.67
N GLU A 70 -53.51 -28.87 15.58
CA GLU A 70 -54.30 -27.66 15.63
C GLU A 70 -54.63 -27.36 17.10
N THR A 71 -54.02 -26.32 17.66
CA THR A 71 -54.38 -25.77 18.97
C THR A 71 -55.09 -24.44 18.78
N ARG A 72 -56.39 -24.45 19.06
CA ARG A 72 -57.24 -23.25 19.23
C ARG A 72 -56.68 -22.39 20.38
N LEU A 73 -56.36 -21.13 20.10
CA LEU A 73 -56.32 -20.06 21.10
C LEU A 73 -56.88 -18.77 20.49
N GLY A 74 -57.51 -17.96 21.34
CA GLY A 74 -58.60 -17.06 20.98
C GLY A 74 -58.27 -15.83 20.14
N ARG A 75 -59.26 -15.41 19.36
CA ARG A 75 -59.33 -14.10 18.70
C ARG A 75 -59.43 -13.00 19.77
N SER A 76 -58.29 -12.40 20.12
CA SER A 76 -58.27 -11.01 20.58
C SER A 76 -57.87 -10.15 19.38
N GLY A 77 -58.84 -9.44 18.82
CA GLY A 77 -58.61 -8.53 17.70
C GLY A 77 -57.82 -7.31 18.15
N PHE A 78 -56.50 -7.38 18.07
CA PHE A 78 -55.67 -6.18 18.02
C PHE A 78 -55.79 -5.59 16.62
N VAL A 79 -56.71 -4.65 16.45
CA VAL A 79 -56.72 -3.77 15.29
C VAL A 79 -55.59 -2.78 15.49
N THR A 80 -54.41 -3.09 14.95
CA THR A 80 -53.32 -2.11 14.85
C THR A 80 -53.77 -1.03 13.88
N ARG A 81 -54.27 0.09 14.41
CA ARG A 81 -54.57 1.28 13.61
C ARG A 81 -53.22 1.84 13.17
N CYS A 82 -52.92 1.69 11.88
CA CYS A 82 -51.77 2.35 11.27
C CYS A 82 -52.08 3.84 11.26
N GLU A 83 -51.56 4.57 12.25
CA GLU A 83 -51.58 6.02 12.20
C GLU A 83 -50.65 6.46 11.07
N THR A 84 -51.23 6.99 10.00
CA THR A 84 -50.51 7.73 8.97
C THR A 84 -50.02 9.03 9.60
N GLY A 85 -48.94 8.93 10.38
CA GLY A 85 -48.20 10.09 10.81
C GLY A 85 -47.76 10.85 9.57
N SER A 86 -48.15 12.12 9.48
CA SER A 86 -47.58 13.12 8.57
C SER A 86 -46.12 13.39 8.98
N GLY A 87 -45.30 12.35 9.01
CA GLY A 87 -43.86 12.48 9.13
C GLY A 87 -43.33 12.82 7.75
N THR A 88 -42.73 13.99 7.62
CA THR A 88 -41.80 14.26 6.53
C THR A 88 -40.77 13.14 6.55
N VAL A 89 -40.90 12.19 5.62
CA VAL A 89 -39.87 11.17 5.41
C VAL A 89 -38.61 11.97 5.07
N SER A 90 -37.64 12.00 6.00
CA SER A 90 -36.34 12.58 5.72
C SER A 90 -35.80 11.84 4.49
N ALA A 91 -35.77 12.53 3.35
CA ALA A 91 -35.42 11.92 2.09
C ALA A 91 -34.03 11.28 2.24
N VAL A 92 -33.95 9.96 2.01
CA VAL A 92 -32.69 9.24 2.07
C VAL A 92 -31.74 9.88 1.06
N ARG A 93 -30.61 10.43 1.56
CA ARG A 93 -29.61 11.03 0.68
C ARG A 93 -28.99 9.96 -0.22
N PRO A 94 -28.82 10.22 -1.53
CA PRO A 94 -28.21 9.27 -2.44
C PRO A 94 -26.75 9.00 -2.08
N THR A 95 -26.23 7.87 -2.57
CA THR A 95 -24.80 7.56 -2.50
C THR A 95 -24.11 8.15 -3.72
N GLU A 96 -23.08 8.95 -3.47
CA GLU A 96 -22.24 9.59 -4.47
C GLU A 96 -20.90 8.86 -4.60
N TRP A 97 -20.32 8.94 -5.79
CA TRP A 97 -19.03 8.34 -6.11
C TRP A 97 -18.06 9.41 -6.62
N VAL A 98 -16.84 9.40 -6.12
CA VAL A 98 -15.74 10.22 -6.63
C VAL A 98 -14.54 9.30 -6.84
N GLN A 99 -13.86 9.42 -7.97
CA GLN A 99 -12.58 8.76 -8.20
C GLN A 99 -11.56 9.78 -8.67
N LYS A 100 -10.36 9.76 -8.07
CA LYS A 100 -9.29 10.69 -8.39
C LYS A 100 -7.95 9.97 -8.38
N GLN A 101 -7.17 10.22 -9.41
CA GLN A 101 -5.80 9.75 -9.52
C GLN A 101 -4.84 10.92 -9.41
N PHE A 102 -3.72 10.73 -8.71
CA PHE A 102 -2.65 11.71 -8.60
C PHE A 102 -1.32 11.02 -8.33
N GLU A 103 -0.23 11.78 -8.42
CA GLU A 103 1.12 11.31 -8.14
C GLU A 103 1.65 11.91 -6.84
N LEU A 104 2.26 11.06 -6.03
CA LEU A 104 3.13 11.46 -4.94
C LEU A 104 4.56 11.63 -5.46
N PRO A 105 5.37 12.51 -4.85
CA PRO A 105 6.79 12.62 -5.20
C PRO A 105 7.52 11.29 -4.99
N GLY A 106 8.69 11.17 -5.62
CA GLY A 106 9.56 10.03 -5.35
C GLY A 106 10.10 10.07 -3.91
N PHE A 107 10.06 8.92 -3.25
CA PHE A 107 10.65 8.74 -1.93
C PHE A 107 11.90 7.87 -2.04
N SER A 108 12.84 8.06 -1.13
CA SER A 108 13.87 7.04 -0.88
C SER A 108 13.22 5.81 -0.24
N ARG A 109 13.93 4.68 -0.24
CA ARG A 109 13.53 3.53 0.56
C ARG A 109 13.15 3.92 1.99
N GLY A 110 12.08 3.32 2.49
CA GLY A 110 11.62 3.46 3.86
C GLY A 110 10.10 3.58 3.99
N CYS A 111 9.65 3.79 5.22
CA CYS A 111 8.26 4.04 5.54
C CYS A 111 7.98 5.54 5.64
N HIS A 112 6.99 6.05 4.91
CA HIS A 112 6.72 7.49 4.79
C HIS A 112 5.27 7.82 5.17
N ILE A 113 5.08 8.76 6.09
CA ILE A 113 3.73 9.22 6.47
C ILE A 113 3.22 10.18 5.39
N ILE A 114 2.21 9.75 4.63
CA ILE A 114 1.66 10.49 3.49
C ILE A 114 0.25 11.03 3.72
N THR A 115 -0.30 10.91 4.94
CA THR A 115 -1.67 11.33 5.29
C THR A 115 -2.02 12.74 4.77
N ARG A 116 -1.12 13.71 4.98
CA ARG A 116 -1.34 15.09 4.52
C ARG A 116 -1.36 15.18 2.99
N GLY A 117 -0.47 14.47 2.32
CA GLY A 117 -0.42 14.40 0.86
C GLY A 117 -1.73 13.89 0.27
N ILE A 118 -2.30 12.82 0.83
CA ILE A 118 -3.60 12.28 0.43
C ILE A 118 -4.71 13.33 0.61
N ILE A 119 -4.82 13.93 1.80
CA ILE A 119 -5.88 14.90 2.12
C ILE A 119 -5.77 16.14 1.22
N SER A 120 -4.56 16.62 0.94
CA SER A 120 -4.34 17.75 0.03
C SER A 120 -4.68 17.42 -1.42
N ALA A 121 -4.39 16.20 -1.87
CA ALA A 121 -4.70 15.77 -3.24
C ALA A 121 -6.18 15.48 -3.46
N VAL A 122 -6.92 15.09 -2.41
CA VAL A 122 -8.35 14.70 -2.48
C VAL A 122 -9.20 15.58 -1.55
N PRO A 123 -9.34 16.88 -1.83
CA PRO A 123 -10.18 17.78 -1.03
C PRO A 123 -11.66 17.39 -1.02
N GLU A 124 -12.12 16.61 -2.00
CA GLU A 124 -13.49 16.12 -2.16
C GLU A 124 -13.97 15.32 -0.93
N ILE A 125 -13.05 14.74 -0.13
CA ILE A 125 -13.37 14.09 1.15
C ILE A 125 -14.22 15.00 2.05
N LYS A 126 -13.97 16.31 2.02
CA LYS A 126 -14.67 17.31 2.83
C LYS A 126 -16.16 17.39 2.53
N GLU A 127 -16.57 17.02 1.32
CA GLU A 127 -17.96 17.06 0.87
C GLU A 127 -18.81 15.91 1.45
N PHE A 128 -18.18 14.84 1.95
CA PHE A 128 -18.86 13.64 2.44
C PHE A 128 -19.10 13.69 3.94
N ASP A 129 -20.35 13.45 4.35
CA ASP A 129 -20.74 13.36 5.75
C ASP A 129 -20.45 11.96 6.32
N VAL A 130 -20.74 10.91 5.54
CA VAL A 130 -20.45 9.52 5.87
C VAL A 130 -20.08 8.77 4.59
N GLY A 131 -19.07 7.91 4.66
CA GLY A 131 -18.65 7.13 3.49
C GLY A 131 -17.43 6.27 3.76
N ILE A 132 -16.81 5.82 2.68
CA ILE A 132 -15.58 5.05 2.66
C ILE A 132 -14.67 5.63 1.57
N ALA A 133 -13.39 5.83 1.90
CA ALA A 133 -12.31 6.09 0.96
C ALA A 133 -11.51 4.81 0.76
N HIS A 134 -11.51 4.29 -0.46
CA HIS A 134 -10.59 3.26 -0.91
C HIS A 134 -9.38 3.92 -1.58
N ILE A 135 -8.18 3.64 -1.07
CA ILE A 135 -6.92 4.22 -1.55
C ILE A 135 -6.08 3.07 -2.09
N PHE A 136 -5.71 3.14 -3.36
CA PHE A 136 -4.97 2.10 -4.05
C PHE A 136 -3.69 2.66 -4.67
N VAL A 137 -2.54 2.02 -4.44
CA VAL A 137 -1.29 2.35 -5.14
C VAL A 137 -1.16 1.50 -6.40
N LEU A 138 -0.93 2.14 -7.54
CA LEU A 138 -0.85 1.47 -8.85
C LEU A 138 0.57 0.97 -9.15
N HIS A 139 1.22 0.38 -8.14
CA HIS A 139 2.62 -0.04 -8.18
C HIS A 139 2.76 -1.37 -7.44
N THR A 140 3.72 -2.19 -7.84
CA THR A 140 3.95 -3.55 -7.31
C THR A 140 5.19 -3.65 -6.43
N SER A 141 5.96 -2.57 -6.30
CA SER A 141 7.22 -2.51 -5.53
C SER A 141 7.16 -1.52 -4.35
N CYS A 142 5.97 -1.00 -4.03
CA CYS A 142 5.69 -0.25 -2.81
C CYS A 142 4.33 -0.70 -2.24
N SER A 143 4.00 -0.26 -1.02
CA SER A 143 2.77 -0.68 -0.34
C SER A 143 2.14 0.44 0.47
N LEU A 144 0.89 0.24 0.85
CA LEU A 144 0.15 1.15 1.72
C LEU A 144 -0.21 0.45 3.03
N THR A 145 0.02 1.13 4.15
CA THR A 145 -0.36 0.64 5.49
C THR A 145 -0.93 1.77 6.35
N ILE A 146 -1.57 1.41 7.46
CA ILE A 146 -1.92 2.34 8.53
C ILE A 146 -1.12 1.97 9.77
N ASN A 147 -0.38 2.92 10.32
CA ASN A 147 0.41 2.71 11.53
C ASN A 147 0.53 4.02 12.33
N GLU A 148 1.31 4.04 13.41
CA GLU A 148 1.55 5.21 14.25
C GLU A 148 2.04 6.42 13.43
N ASN A 149 1.65 7.64 13.80
CA ASN A 149 2.13 8.87 13.15
C ASN A 149 2.86 9.84 14.08
N ALA A 150 3.10 9.46 15.33
CA ALA A 150 3.60 10.36 16.36
C ALA A 150 5.10 10.28 16.57
N SER A 151 5.64 9.08 16.74
CA SER A 151 7.08 8.89 16.88
C SER A 151 7.80 8.86 15.53
N PRO A 152 8.90 9.62 15.34
CA PRO A 152 9.73 9.53 14.15
C PRO A 152 10.54 8.23 14.05
N ASP A 153 10.66 7.46 15.13
CA ASP A 153 11.43 6.22 15.16
C ASP A 153 10.65 5.04 14.58
N VAL A 154 9.31 5.04 14.69
CA VAL A 154 8.48 3.91 14.23
C VAL A 154 8.64 3.64 12.72
N PRO A 155 8.70 4.64 11.83
CA PRO A 155 9.03 4.40 10.42
C PRO A 155 10.41 3.79 10.19
N LEU A 156 11.42 4.16 11.00
CA LEU A 156 12.79 3.65 10.90
C LEU A 156 12.84 2.18 11.34
N ASP A 157 12.27 1.88 12.51
CA ASP A 157 12.19 0.53 13.06
C ASP A 157 11.41 -0.43 12.15
N MET A 158 10.34 0.07 11.53
CA MET A 158 9.56 -0.70 10.56
C MET A 158 10.38 -1.03 9.31
N GLU A 159 11.13 -0.08 8.76
CA GLU A 159 12.01 -0.35 7.62
C GLU A 159 13.10 -1.37 7.97
N ASP A 160 13.73 -1.21 9.13
CA ASP A 160 14.70 -2.14 9.69
C ASP A 160 14.12 -3.56 9.84
N ALA A 161 12.89 -3.67 10.35
CA ALA A 161 12.20 -4.95 10.48
C ALA A 161 11.92 -5.58 9.12
N LEU A 162 11.44 -4.81 8.15
CA LEU A 162 11.17 -5.29 6.79
C LEU A 162 12.45 -5.78 6.10
N ASN A 163 13.59 -5.11 6.30
CA ASN A 163 14.88 -5.54 5.75
C ASN A 163 15.42 -6.81 6.40
N ARG A 164 15.10 -7.07 7.69
CA ARG A 164 15.41 -8.34 8.34
C ARG A 164 14.53 -9.49 7.85
N ILE A 165 13.25 -9.24 7.62
CA ILE A 165 12.28 -10.26 7.19
C ILE A 165 12.47 -10.63 5.72
N VAL A 166 12.67 -9.62 4.86
CA VAL A 166 12.87 -9.79 3.42
C VAL A 166 14.19 -9.13 3.03
N PRO A 167 15.32 -9.81 3.27
CA PRO A 167 16.63 -9.24 2.99
C PRO A 167 16.87 -9.12 1.49
N GLU A 168 17.56 -8.05 1.12
CA GLU A 168 18.09 -7.89 -0.22
C GLU A 168 19.14 -8.94 -0.58
N GLY A 169 19.31 -9.18 -1.87
CA GLY A 169 20.42 -9.95 -2.39
C GLY A 169 20.01 -10.97 -3.44
N ARG A 170 20.93 -11.89 -3.73
CA ARG A 170 20.82 -12.84 -4.85
C ARG A 170 20.05 -14.12 -4.48
N ASN A 171 19.21 -14.04 -3.46
CA ASN A 171 18.40 -15.15 -2.96
C ASN A 171 17.18 -15.42 -3.86
N TYR A 172 16.91 -14.51 -4.80
CA TYR A 172 15.75 -14.53 -5.69
C TYR A 172 16.17 -14.71 -7.14
N ARG A 173 15.25 -15.26 -7.95
CA ARG A 173 15.45 -15.45 -9.39
C ARG A 173 15.28 -14.15 -10.18
N HIS A 174 14.36 -13.30 -9.75
CA HIS A 174 14.07 -12.02 -10.37
C HIS A 174 15.00 -10.95 -9.79
N LEU A 175 15.82 -10.34 -10.65
CA LEU A 175 16.84 -9.34 -10.31
C LEU A 175 16.94 -8.29 -11.43
N ASP A 176 15.88 -8.13 -12.22
CA ASP A 176 15.91 -7.44 -13.51
C ASP A 176 16.21 -5.95 -13.32
N GLU A 177 15.78 -5.38 -12.19
CA GLU A 177 16.00 -3.98 -11.84
C GLU A 177 16.94 -3.78 -10.62
N GLY A 178 17.68 -4.82 -10.22
CA GLY A 178 18.66 -4.75 -9.13
C GLY A 178 18.41 -5.74 -7.98
N LEU A 179 19.24 -5.63 -6.93
CA LEU A 179 19.18 -6.52 -5.76
C LEU A 179 17.97 -6.25 -4.84
N ASP A 180 17.34 -5.10 -4.99
CA ASP A 180 16.17 -4.66 -4.24
C ASP A 180 14.84 -5.00 -4.92
N ASP A 181 14.90 -5.50 -6.16
CA ASP A 181 13.74 -5.67 -7.03
C ASP A 181 12.73 -6.71 -6.49
N MET A 182 13.12 -7.99 -6.46
CA MET A 182 12.25 -9.02 -5.89
C MET A 182 11.92 -8.80 -4.40
N PRO A 183 12.85 -8.39 -3.51
CA PRO A 183 12.51 -8.04 -2.13
C PRO A 183 11.37 -7.01 -2.05
N ALA A 184 11.38 -5.99 -2.91
CA ALA A 184 10.32 -4.99 -2.94
C ALA A 184 8.96 -5.58 -3.31
N HIS A 185 8.90 -6.47 -4.30
CA HIS A 185 7.68 -7.19 -4.64
C HIS A 185 7.16 -8.09 -3.52
N VAL A 186 8.06 -8.78 -2.80
CA VAL A 186 7.67 -9.61 -1.64
C VAL A 186 7.10 -8.75 -0.52
N LYS A 187 7.80 -7.68 -0.12
CA LYS A 187 7.33 -6.76 0.92
C LYS A 187 6.00 -6.11 0.53
N ALA A 188 5.85 -5.69 -0.74
CA ALA A 188 4.60 -5.13 -1.25
C ALA A 188 3.43 -6.13 -1.17
N SER A 189 3.68 -7.38 -1.56
CA SER A 189 2.67 -8.45 -1.51
C SER A 189 2.25 -8.82 -0.08
N MET A 190 3.18 -8.72 0.89
CA MET A 190 2.88 -8.98 2.30
C MET A 190 2.05 -7.87 2.94
N MET A 191 2.34 -6.61 2.60
CA MET A 191 1.73 -5.43 3.23
C MET A 191 0.43 -5.00 2.53
N GLY A 192 0.34 -5.22 1.23
CA GLY A 192 -0.82 -4.87 0.40
C GLY A 192 -0.69 -3.52 -0.32
N SER A 193 -1.45 -3.38 -1.40
CA SER A 193 -1.44 -2.20 -2.27
C SER A 193 -2.60 -1.23 -1.98
N SER A 194 -3.44 -1.49 -0.97
CA SER A 194 -4.66 -0.72 -0.76
C SER A 194 -5.07 -0.56 0.69
N LEU A 195 -5.79 0.52 0.96
CA LEU A 195 -6.42 0.83 2.24
C LEU A 195 -7.89 1.16 2.01
N THR A 196 -8.73 0.82 2.97
CA THR A 196 -10.15 1.19 2.98
C THR A 196 -10.45 1.87 4.31
N ILE A 197 -10.74 3.17 4.27
CA ILE A 197 -10.80 4.04 5.44
C ILE A 197 -12.19 4.68 5.52
N PRO A 198 -12.90 4.61 6.66
CA PRO A 198 -14.18 5.28 6.80
C PRO A 198 -14.03 6.81 6.72
N ILE A 199 -15.05 7.48 6.19
CA ILE A 199 -15.19 8.94 6.21
C ILE A 199 -16.29 9.30 7.21
N ARG A 200 -16.04 10.31 8.03
CA ARG A 200 -17.02 10.89 8.94
C ARG A 200 -16.83 12.40 9.02
N GLY A 201 -17.91 13.16 8.82
CA GLY A 201 -17.92 14.62 8.95
C GLY A 201 -16.86 15.31 8.10
N GLY A 202 -16.68 14.89 6.85
CA GLY A 202 -15.72 15.43 5.89
C GLY A 202 -14.26 15.12 6.19
N ARG A 203 -13.97 14.08 6.98
CA ARG A 203 -12.61 13.69 7.36
C ARG A 203 -12.44 12.18 7.26
N LEU A 204 -11.23 11.74 6.94
CA LEU A 204 -10.83 10.35 7.14
C LEU A 204 -10.92 10.03 8.63
N ASN A 205 -11.68 9.01 8.98
CA ASN A 205 -11.96 8.61 10.36
C ASN A 205 -10.85 7.68 10.89
N LEU A 206 -9.64 8.24 10.99
CA LEU A 206 -8.47 7.58 11.57
C LEU A 206 -8.44 7.77 13.09
N GLY A 207 -7.90 6.78 13.80
CA GLY A 207 -7.58 6.93 15.23
C GLY A 207 -6.52 8.00 15.47
N MET A 208 -6.43 8.48 16.72
CA MET A 208 -5.51 9.57 17.11
C MET A 208 -4.07 9.35 16.65
N TRP A 209 -3.58 8.11 16.77
CA TRP A 209 -2.23 7.73 16.41
C TRP A 209 -2.11 7.21 14.98
N GLN A 210 -3.21 7.00 14.26
CA GLN A 210 -3.15 6.39 12.94
C GLN A 210 -2.78 7.41 11.86
N GLY A 211 -1.82 7.03 11.02
CA GLY A 211 -1.46 7.73 9.78
C GLY A 211 -1.44 6.76 8.59
N ILE A 212 -1.65 7.31 7.40
CA ILE A 212 -1.50 6.59 6.13
C ILE A 212 -0.04 6.61 5.74
N TRP A 213 0.52 5.44 5.51
CA TRP A 213 1.91 5.24 5.15
C TRP A 213 2.05 4.77 3.71
N LEU A 214 3.04 5.29 3.00
CA LEU A 214 3.61 4.69 1.80
C LEU A 214 4.94 4.06 2.19
N ASN A 215 5.05 2.75 2.02
CA ASN A 215 6.31 2.05 2.25
C ASN A 215 6.97 1.83 0.91
N GLU A 216 8.03 2.60 0.67
CA GLU A 216 8.86 2.52 -0.53
C GLU A 216 9.93 1.46 -0.31
N HIS A 217 9.86 0.36 -1.07
CA HIS A 217 10.75 -0.77 -0.87
C HIS A 217 11.97 -0.73 -1.80
N ARG A 218 11.95 0.11 -2.84
CA ARG A 218 13.07 0.32 -3.76
C ARG A 218 13.96 1.45 -3.27
N ASN A 219 15.26 1.34 -3.53
CA ASN A 219 16.19 2.44 -3.26
C ASN A 219 15.89 3.66 -4.15
N TYR A 220 15.39 3.41 -5.37
CA TYR A 220 15.03 4.41 -6.36
C TYR A 220 13.67 4.09 -6.99
N GLY A 221 12.57 4.28 -6.24
CA GLY A 221 11.22 3.94 -6.69
C GLY A 221 10.56 4.94 -7.65
N GLY A 222 11.05 6.18 -7.70
CA GLY A 222 10.43 7.26 -8.47
C GLY A 222 9.05 7.68 -7.92
N PRO A 223 8.32 8.57 -8.64
CA PRO A 223 6.97 8.98 -8.26
C PRO A 223 6.00 7.80 -8.17
N ARG A 224 5.06 7.87 -7.22
CA ARG A 224 4.07 6.81 -7.01
C ARG A 224 2.66 7.32 -7.29
N THR A 225 1.94 6.57 -8.11
CA THR A 225 0.59 6.91 -8.56
C THR A 225 -0.43 6.29 -7.61
N ILE A 226 -1.32 7.12 -7.09
CA ILE A 226 -2.38 6.73 -6.16
C ILE A 226 -3.73 6.97 -6.84
N CYS A 227 -4.63 6.00 -6.71
CA CYS A 227 -6.04 6.13 -7.07
C CYS A 227 -6.87 6.11 -5.79
N VAL A 228 -7.69 7.14 -5.57
CA VAL A 228 -8.63 7.22 -4.46
C VAL A 228 -10.04 7.17 -5.00
N THR A 229 -10.83 6.21 -4.52
CA THR A 229 -12.26 6.11 -4.78
C THR A 229 -13.03 6.36 -3.49
N ILE A 230 -13.95 7.31 -3.51
CA ILE A 230 -14.83 7.64 -2.41
C ILE A 230 -16.25 7.20 -2.76
N GLN A 231 -16.92 6.57 -1.80
CA GLN A 231 -18.32 6.18 -1.86
C GLN A 231 -18.99 6.66 -0.57
N GLY A 232 -20.07 7.43 -0.67
CA GLY A 232 -20.78 7.86 0.53
C GLY A 232 -21.90 8.87 0.29
N GLN A 233 -22.47 9.38 1.38
CA GLN A 233 -23.44 10.46 1.32
C GLN A 233 -22.73 11.81 1.47
N LYS A 234 -22.98 12.71 0.53
CA LYS A 234 -22.55 14.11 0.65
C LYS A 234 -23.31 14.82 1.77
N ARG A 235 -22.71 15.89 2.30
CA ARG A 235 -23.33 16.78 3.28
C ARG A 235 -24.59 17.40 2.71
N ALA A 236 -25.60 17.59 3.57
CA ALA A 236 -26.88 18.16 3.19
C ALA A 236 -26.81 19.67 2.89
N ASP A 237 -25.85 20.37 3.49
CA ASP A 237 -25.71 21.83 3.39
C ASP A 237 -24.81 22.29 2.23
N GLY A 238 -24.20 21.36 1.49
CA GLY A 238 -23.30 21.65 0.37
C GLY A 238 -22.02 22.40 0.75
N ARG A 239 -21.69 22.53 2.04
CA ARG A 239 -20.52 23.30 2.51
C ARG A 239 -19.29 22.41 2.67
N CYS A 240 -18.15 22.87 2.15
CA CYS A 240 -16.82 22.33 2.46
C CYS A 240 -16.26 23.00 3.72
N VAL A 241 -15.58 22.24 4.61
CA VAL A 241 -14.92 22.77 5.84
C VAL A 241 -13.44 23.05 5.62
#